data_AF-A0A7V9AIG9-F1
#
_entry.id   AF-A0A7V9AIG9-F1
#
_cell.length_a   1.000
_cell.length_b   1.000
_cell.length_c   1.000
_cell.angle_alpha   90.00
_cell.angle_beta   90.00
_cell.angle_gamma   90.00
#
_symmetry.space_group_name_H-M   'P 1'
#
loop_
_entity.id
_entity.type
_entity.pdbx_description
1 polymer ?
#
loop_
_entity_poly.entity_id
_entity_poly.type
_entity_poly.pdbx_seq_one_letter_code
_entity_poly.pdbx_strand_id
1 'polypeptide(L)'
;MAWGFAAALLLVPAPLVAQTASQVGGRNEVFVGSELESYLRFLQSEGRSELYPWSVRSFSAAEVERLLPRDSAHPWAGRYDLQPDTTGGFRLELIRPQAQLIFNSAFPYGANNGAVWAGRGLTTALHAGVSARYGAISLTLAPVVFRAENASFELAPTGREGRLAYADGGMTDFIDLPQRFGDEPYLRIDPGQSNLRLDLPVVAAGISTANQHWGPASEHPILLGNNAPGFLHAFLGSSAPLDVWLGRVHGRLVWGRLEQSDYSPVEGAGSQRFMSGLVGVFQPRGVSGLELGAARFFHEPWPEEGIGLDNLLKPIEGFWKGGLRDSGVLPGEPKTSEDNQLASVFFRWVFRRSGAEVYGEYGREDHSWNRRDFLVEPDHSGGYMLGLRKRWRRSEQELVTVRGELLNLQISHIVQVRQQGPFYVHGWTRQGHTHRGQILGSAAGYGGAGSILAADYYYPRGRWSVAWTRTVRQDRERPSGVGDIDRRGLDVLHSLGIESLFFLGRFDITAGLTGVYNFNRNFGSDAFNLNSVLSVRGGI
;
A
#
# COMPACT_ATOMS: atom_id res chain seq x y z
N MET A 1 29.54 18.00 20.66
CA MET A 1 28.82 18.89 19.72
C MET A 1 29.77 19.19 18.56
N ALA A 2 29.73 18.36 17.52
CA ALA A 2 30.53 18.52 16.31
C ALA A 2 29.60 18.22 15.13
N TRP A 3 29.12 19.28 14.47
CA TRP A 3 28.29 19.19 13.29
C TRP A 3 29.21 18.86 12.10
N GLY A 4 29.32 17.59 11.77
CA GLY A 4 29.90 17.15 10.50
C GLY A 4 28.91 17.46 9.38
N PHE A 5 29.16 18.53 8.64
CA PHE A 5 28.45 18.81 7.39
C PHE A 5 28.75 17.69 6.39
N ALA A 6 27.82 16.76 6.21
CA ALA A 6 27.79 15.90 5.04
C ALA A 6 27.39 16.79 3.84
N ALA A 7 28.39 17.16 3.02
CA ALA A 7 28.14 17.81 1.75
C ALA A 7 27.38 16.84 0.84
N ALA A 8 26.07 17.05 0.69
CA ALA A 8 25.30 16.42 -0.36
C ALA A 8 25.83 16.95 -1.70
N LEU A 9 26.54 16.09 -2.44
CA LEU A 9 26.87 16.35 -3.83
C LEU A 9 25.55 16.41 -4.63
N LEU A 10 25.03 17.63 -4.78
CA LEU A 10 24.06 17.97 -5.82
C LEU A 10 24.76 17.78 -7.16
N LEU A 11 24.72 16.56 -7.69
CA LEU A 11 25.01 16.32 -9.10
C LEU A 11 23.86 16.95 -9.89
N VAL A 12 24.05 18.21 -10.29
CA VAL A 12 23.30 18.82 -11.39
C VAL A 12 24.01 18.34 -12.65
N PRO A 13 23.52 17.34 -13.39
CA PRO A 13 24.12 16.99 -14.66
C PRO A 13 23.99 18.19 -15.60
N ALA A 14 25.12 18.71 -16.06
CA ALA A 14 25.17 19.69 -17.14
C ALA A 14 24.43 19.12 -18.37
N PRO A 15 23.78 19.96 -19.19
CA PRO A 15 23.02 19.47 -20.34
C PRO A 15 23.99 18.92 -21.40
N LEU A 16 24.21 17.60 -21.39
CA LEU A 16 24.78 16.91 -22.52
C LEU A 16 23.74 16.86 -23.64
N VAL A 17 24.08 17.51 -24.74
CA VAL A 17 23.30 17.60 -25.96
C VAL A 17 23.26 16.22 -26.63
N ALA A 18 22.03 15.79 -26.97
CA ALA A 18 21.68 14.81 -28.00
C ALA A 18 22.45 13.47 -28.00
N GLN A 19 22.10 12.58 -27.07
CA GLN A 19 21.93 11.17 -27.45
C GLN A 19 20.42 10.93 -27.50
N THR A 20 19.90 10.61 -28.68
CA THR A 20 18.57 10.00 -28.82
C THR A 20 18.58 8.71 -28.00
N ALA A 21 18.18 8.81 -26.74
CA ALA A 21 17.94 7.61 -25.93
C ALA A 21 16.85 6.83 -26.63
N SER A 22 17.10 5.56 -26.95
CA SER A 22 16.04 4.64 -27.34
C SER A 22 14.96 4.70 -26.25
N GLN A 23 13.70 4.84 -26.66
CA GLN A 23 12.59 4.66 -25.75
C GLN A 23 12.76 3.31 -25.05
N VAL A 24 12.56 3.27 -23.74
CA VAL A 24 12.61 2.02 -22.98
C VAL A 24 11.20 1.51 -22.78
N GLY A 25 11.05 0.18 -22.69
CA GLY A 25 9.80 -0.42 -22.26
C GLY A 25 9.42 0.02 -20.85
N GLY A 26 8.12 0.19 -20.59
CA GLY A 26 7.59 0.51 -19.26
C GLY A 26 6.28 -0.19 -18.91
N ARG A 27 5.63 -0.84 -19.88
CA ARG A 27 4.27 -1.42 -19.74
C ARG A 27 4.24 -2.56 -18.73
N ASN A 28 5.31 -3.37 -18.69
CA ASN A 28 5.47 -4.49 -17.76
C ASN A 28 6.04 -4.08 -16.38
N GLU A 29 6.13 -2.78 -16.10
CA GLU A 29 6.65 -2.22 -14.85
C GLU A 29 5.60 -1.38 -14.08
N VAL A 30 4.34 -1.48 -14.50
CA VAL A 30 3.19 -0.87 -13.83
C VAL A 30 2.74 -1.79 -12.69
N PHE A 31 3.47 -1.72 -11.59
CA PHE A 31 3.15 -2.40 -10.34
C PHE A 31 2.50 -1.43 -9.36
N VAL A 32 1.83 -1.96 -8.34
CA VAL A 32 1.27 -1.16 -7.25
C VAL A 32 2.35 -0.28 -6.63
N GLY A 33 2.12 1.03 -6.64
CA GLY A 33 3.02 2.04 -6.08
C GLY A 33 4.24 2.34 -6.93
N SER A 34 4.35 1.81 -8.16
CA SER A 34 5.46 2.16 -9.05
C SER A 34 5.34 3.59 -9.59
N GLU A 35 6.47 4.19 -9.97
CA GLU A 35 6.48 5.53 -10.59
C GLU A 35 5.61 5.58 -11.85
N LEU A 36 5.64 4.52 -12.67
CA LEU A 36 4.82 4.45 -13.88
C LEU A 36 3.33 4.30 -13.56
N GLU A 37 2.95 3.55 -12.53
CA GLU A 37 1.55 3.50 -12.08
C GLU A 37 1.07 4.91 -11.65
N SER A 38 1.86 5.59 -10.81
CA SER A 38 1.55 6.95 -10.37
C SER A 38 1.44 7.92 -11.55
N TYR A 39 2.38 7.84 -12.50
CA TYR A 39 2.39 8.64 -13.72
C TYR A 39 1.14 8.41 -14.58
N LEU A 40 0.74 7.15 -14.80
CA LEU A 40 -0.47 6.82 -15.56
C LEU A 40 -1.74 7.34 -14.86
N ARG A 41 -1.79 7.36 -13.52
CA ARG A 41 -2.91 7.97 -12.77
C ARG A 41 -3.02 9.46 -13.06
N PHE A 42 -1.88 10.16 -13.17
CA PHE A 42 -1.85 11.58 -13.53
C PHE A 42 -2.37 11.79 -14.96
N LEU A 43 -1.93 10.97 -15.91
CA LEU A 43 -2.38 11.04 -17.31
C LEU A 43 -3.88 10.71 -17.47
N GLN A 44 -4.41 9.77 -16.68
CA GLN A 44 -5.86 9.48 -16.66
C GLN A 44 -6.66 10.69 -16.20
N SER A 45 -6.19 11.35 -15.14
CA SER A 45 -6.80 12.57 -14.61
C SER A 45 -6.69 13.74 -15.57
N GLU A 46 -5.76 13.68 -16.52
CA GLU A 46 -5.61 14.57 -17.68
C GLU A 46 -6.54 14.29 -18.85
N GLY A 47 -7.18 13.13 -18.85
CA GLY A 47 -7.92 12.69 -20.01
C GLY A 47 -7.03 12.30 -21.19
N ARG A 48 -5.73 12.04 -20.95
CA ARG A 48 -4.80 11.47 -21.94
C ARG A 48 -5.00 9.96 -22.10
N SER A 49 -5.54 9.29 -21.08
CA SER A 49 -5.91 7.87 -21.13
C SER A 49 -7.39 7.64 -20.83
N GLU A 50 -7.85 6.39 -20.91
CA GLU A 50 -9.24 6.02 -20.64
C GLU A 50 -9.64 6.24 -19.17
N LEU A 51 -10.91 6.60 -18.91
CA LEU A 51 -11.46 6.56 -17.54
C LEU A 51 -11.68 5.09 -17.16
N TYR A 52 -10.70 4.54 -16.47
CA TYR A 52 -10.68 3.18 -15.96
C TYR A 52 -10.71 3.20 -14.42
N PRO A 53 -11.44 2.28 -13.75
CA PRO A 53 -11.49 2.24 -12.29
C PRO A 53 -10.10 1.99 -11.71
N TRP A 54 -9.67 2.85 -10.78
CA TRP A 54 -8.32 2.78 -10.20
C TRP A 54 -8.28 2.11 -8.83
N SER A 55 -9.45 1.93 -8.21
CA SER A 55 -9.56 1.47 -6.83
C SER A 55 -9.48 -0.07 -6.68
N VAL A 56 -9.23 -0.80 -7.77
CA VAL A 56 -9.01 -2.26 -7.79
C VAL A 56 -7.67 -2.54 -8.47
N ARG A 57 -6.61 -2.71 -7.67
CA ARG A 57 -5.24 -2.94 -8.15
C ARG A 57 -4.65 -4.22 -7.55
N SER A 58 -3.71 -4.89 -8.20
CA SER A 58 -2.93 -4.51 -9.41
C SER A 58 -3.70 -4.56 -10.74
N PHE A 59 -3.13 -3.95 -11.79
CA PHE A 59 -3.66 -4.02 -13.16
C PHE A 59 -3.06 -5.20 -13.94
N SER A 60 -3.85 -5.83 -14.81
CA SER A 60 -3.38 -6.80 -15.80
C SER A 60 -2.70 -6.09 -16.97
N ALA A 61 -1.95 -6.85 -17.78
CA ALA A 61 -1.37 -6.31 -19.01
C ALA A 61 -2.46 -5.69 -19.92
N ALA A 62 -3.63 -6.32 -20.05
CA ALA A 62 -4.73 -5.78 -20.85
C ALA A 62 -5.34 -4.50 -20.25
N GLU A 63 -5.40 -4.40 -18.92
CA GLU A 63 -5.84 -3.18 -18.23
C GLU A 63 -4.82 -2.04 -18.41
N VAL A 64 -3.52 -2.34 -18.31
CA VAL A 64 -2.44 -1.37 -18.56
C VAL A 64 -2.53 -0.78 -19.97
N GLU A 65 -2.75 -1.60 -21.00
CA GLU A 65 -2.92 -1.12 -22.39
C GLU A 65 -4.05 -0.08 -22.54
N ARG A 66 -5.13 -0.17 -21.73
CA ARG A 66 -6.21 0.84 -21.72
C ARG A 66 -5.82 2.13 -20.99
N LEU A 67 -4.89 2.03 -20.05
CA LEU A 67 -4.39 3.15 -19.25
C LEU A 67 -3.29 3.95 -19.97
N LEU A 68 -2.72 3.41 -21.04
CA LEU A 68 -1.70 4.09 -21.83
C LEU A 68 -2.25 5.39 -22.47
N PRO A 69 -1.42 6.44 -22.58
CA PRO A 69 -1.80 7.68 -23.25
C PRO A 69 -2.08 7.46 -24.74
N ARG A 70 -3.02 8.23 -25.30
CA ARG A 70 -3.42 8.15 -26.72
C ARG A 70 -2.60 9.04 -27.66
N ASP A 71 -1.77 9.91 -27.10
CA ASP A 71 -0.95 10.87 -27.82
C ASP A 71 0.39 11.07 -27.11
N SER A 72 1.32 11.78 -27.75
CA SER A 72 2.66 12.06 -27.23
C SER A 72 2.77 13.40 -26.47
N ALA A 73 1.64 14.07 -26.21
CA ALA A 73 1.63 15.38 -25.56
C ALA A 73 1.60 15.24 -24.03
N HIS A 74 2.64 14.58 -23.51
CA HIS A 74 2.92 14.38 -22.09
C HIS A 74 4.42 14.30 -21.83
N PRO A 75 4.90 14.64 -20.62
CA PRO A 75 6.34 14.80 -20.33
C PRO A 75 7.22 13.62 -20.77
N TRP A 76 6.76 12.39 -20.54
CA TRP A 76 7.61 11.21 -20.75
C TRP A 76 7.40 10.50 -22.09
N ALA A 77 6.81 11.17 -23.08
CA ALA A 77 6.56 10.58 -24.40
C ALA A 77 7.85 10.18 -25.12
N GLY A 78 8.93 10.95 -24.93
CA GLY A 78 10.25 10.61 -25.44
C GLY A 78 11.02 9.57 -24.62
N ARG A 79 10.56 9.22 -23.41
CA ARG A 79 11.27 8.31 -22.50
C ARG A 79 10.79 6.88 -22.60
N TYR A 80 9.49 6.67 -22.49
CA TYR A 80 8.86 5.35 -22.40
C TYR A 80 8.09 5.04 -23.67
N ASP A 81 8.22 3.80 -24.16
CA ASP A 81 7.29 3.29 -25.17
C ASP A 81 5.96 2.92 -24.51
N LEU A 82 5.05 3.90 -24.51
CA LEU A 82 3.69 3.81 -23.96
C LEU A 82 2.63 3.75 -25.07
N GLN A 83 2.95 3.25 -26.26
CA GLN A 83 1.94 3.05 -27.31
C GLN A 83 1.17 1.75 -27.07
N PRO A 84 -0.09 1.60 -27.51
CA PRO A 84 -0.75 0.31 -27.43
C PRO A 84 -0.09 -0.73 -28.33
N ASP A 85 0.09 -1.97 -27.86
CA ASP A 85 0.54 -3.06 -28.74
C ASP A 85 -0.63 -3.68 -29.51
N THR A 86 -0.52 -3.71 -30.84
CA THR A 86 -1.52 -4.33 -31.74
C THR A 86 -1.14 -5.74 -32.19
N THR A 87 0.00 -6.29 -31.76
CA THR A 87 0.48 -7.61 -32.21
C THR A 87 -0.12 -8.76 -31.37
N GLY A 88 -0.79 -9.70 -32.06
CA GLY A 88 -1.49 -10.84 -31.44
C GLY A 88 -0.62 -12.07 -31.13
N GLY A 89 0.70 -11.92 -31.04
CA GLY A 89 1.66 -13.03 -30.92
C GLY A 89 2.13 -13.34 -29.49
N PHE A 90 3.01 -14.35 -29.37
CA PHE A 90 3.80 -14.58 -28.16
C PHE A 90 4.73 -13.40 -27.92
N ARG A 91 4.77 -12.91 -26.68
CA ARG A 91 5.64 -11.81 -26.26
C ARG A 91 6.44 -12.22 -25.04
N LEU A 92 7.71 -11.86 -25.05
CA LEU A 92 8.63 -12.00 -23.93
C LEU A 92 9.38 -10.69 -23.78
N GLU A 93 9.25 -10.06 -22.61
CA GLU A 93 9.87 -8.78 -22.29
C GLU A 93 10.61 -8.89 -20.96
N LEU A 94 11.77 -8.24 -20.84
CA LEU A 94 12.47 -8.15 -19.57
C LEU A 94 11.89 -6.99 -18.75
N ILE A 95 11.70 -7.23 -17.46
CA ILE A 95 11.45 -6.19 -16.47
C ILE A 95 12.81 -5.61 -16.13
N ARG A 96 12.99 -4.32 -16.37
CA ARG A 96 14.31 -3.69 -16.27
C ARG A 96 14.91 -3.90 -14.89
N PRO A 97 16.17 -4.34 -14.80
CA PRO A 97 16.81 -4.55 -13.52
C PRO A 97 16.95 -3.22 -12.79
N GLN A 98 16.69 -3.25 -11.48
CA GLN A 98 16.79 -2.09 -10.60
C GLN A 98 17.61 -2.45 -9.38
N ALA A 99 18.62 -1.62 -9.10
CA ALA A 99 19.30 -1.61 -7.82
C ALA A 99 18.78 -0.44 -6.99
N GLN A 100 18.54 -0.66 -5.70
CA GLN A 100 18.10 0.35 -4.76
C GLN A 100 18.96 0.28 -3.49
N LEU A 101 19.35 1.45 -3.00
CA LEU A 101 20.02 1.66 -1.74
C LEU A 101 19.14 2.56 -0.89
N ILE A 102 18.85 2.15 0.34
CA ILE A 102 18.12 2.93 1.33
C ILE A 102 19.00 3.00 2.57
N PHE A 103 19.26 4.18 3.09
CA PHE A 103 20.03 4.36 4.32
C PHE A 103 19.19 5.10 5.36
N ASN A 104 19.17 4.58 6.58
CA ASN A 104 18.56 5.21 7.74
C ASN A 104 19.60 5.37 8.85
N SER A 105 19.88 6.60 9.25
CA SER A 105 20.93 6.90 10.24
C SER A 105 20.66 6.42 11.68
N ALA A 106 19.41 6.47 12.13
CA ALA A 106 19.06 6.35 13.56
C ALA A 106 18.00 5.28 13.88
N PHE A 107 16.98 5.10 13.03
CA PHE A 107 15.91 4.12 13.23
C PHE A 107 15.26 3.75 11.89
N PRO A 108 14.55 2.60 11.79
CA PRO A 108 13.85 2.21 10.56
C PRO A 108 12.87 3.29 10.11
N TYR A 109 12.92 3.65 8.83
CA TYR A 109 12.01 4.60 8.20
C TYR A 109 11.84 4.27 6.72
N GLY A 110 10.59 4.36 6.28
CA GLY A 110 10.14 3.96 4.95
C GLY A 110 8.80 3.23 5.06
N ALA A 111 7.94 3.41 4.07
CA ALA A 111 6.67 2.71 3.92
C ALA A 111 6.45 2.43 2.43
N ASN A 112 5.49 1.56 2.11
CA ASN A 112 5.08 1.28 0.72
C ASN A 112 6.22 0.71 -0.17
N ASN A 113 7.13 -0.09 0.41
CA ASN A 113 8.29 -0.67 -0.28
C ASN A 113 8.13 -2.16 -0.67
N GLY A 114 6.90 -2.68 -0.63
CA GLY A 114 6.60 -4.09 -0.86
C GLY A 114 7.36 -4.98 0.13
N ALA A 115 8.18 -5.89 -0.38
CA ALA A 115 8.89 -6.84 0.48
C ALA A 115 10.08 -6.24 1.25
N VAL A 116 10.62 -5.08 0.83
CA VAL A 116 11.89 -4.55 1.32
C VAL A 116 11.73 -3.92 2.71
N TRP A 117 12.43 -4.47 3.70
CA TRP A 117 12.55 -3.87 5.03
C TRP A 117 13.66 -2.81 5.07
N ALA A 118 13.29 -1.56 5.33
CA ALA A 118 14.21 -0.43 5.47
C ALA A 118 14.61 -0.20 6.94
N GLY A 119 15.43 -1.11 7.48
CA GLY A 119 15.97 -1.00 8.85
C GLY A 119 16.94 0.18 9.03
N ARG A 120 17.48 0.36 10.25
CA ARG A 120 18.63 1.25 10.49
C ARG A 120 19.87 0.72 9.75
N GLY A 121 20.69 1.62 9.23
CA GLY A 121 21.86 1.29 8.43
C GLY A 121 21.54 1.26 6.93
N LEU A 122 22.39 0.58 6.15
CA LEU A 122 22.21 0.42 4.71
C LEU A 122 21.34 -0.81 4.39
N THR A 123 20.26 -0.59 3.65
CA THR A 123 19.49 -1.62 2.95
C THR A 123 19.78 -1.56 1.46
N THR A 124 20.13 -2.71 0.87
CA THR A 124 20.30 -2.87 -0.57
C THR A 124 19.22 -3.82 -1.09
N ALA A 125 18.52 -3.43 -2.17
CA ALA A 125 17.55 -4.25 -2.87
C ALA A 125 17.88 -4.36 -4.37
N LEU A 126 17.66 -5.54 -4.93
CA LEU A 126 17.81 -5.82 -6.36
C LEU A 126 16.50 -6.41 -6.89
N HIS A 127 15.99 -5.82 -7.96
CA HIS A 127 14.83 -6.29 -8.70
C HIS A 127 15.27 -6.66 -10.12
N ALA A 128 14.78 -7.78 -10.62
CA ALA A 128 14.94 -8.18 -12.01
C ALA A 128 13.83 -9.17 -12.34
N GLY A 129 13.38 -9.21 -13.58
CA GLY A 129 12.30 -10.12 -13.93
C GLY A 129 12.02 -10.24 -15.41
N VAL A 130 11.03 -11.07 -15.73
CA VAL A 130 10.54 -11.32 -17.09
C VAL A 130 9.03 -11.30 -17.10
N SER A 131 8.46 -10.83 -18.20
CA SER A 131 7.04 -10.90 -18.49
C SER A 131 6.84 -11.64 -19.81
N ALA A 132 5.92 -12.60 -19.83
CA ALA A 132 5.56 -13.35 -21.02
C ALA A 132 4.04 -13.31 -21.22
N ARG A 133 3.60 -13.19 -22.47
CA ARG A 133 2.17 -13.16 -22.82
C ARG A 133 1.90 -14.00 -24.06
N TYR A 134 0.83 -14.78 -24.02
CA TYR A 134 0.32 -15.53 -25.17
C TYR A 134 -1.21 -15.55 -25.14
N GLY A 135 -1.83 -14.79 -26.04
CA GLY A 135 -3.29 -14.64 -26.08
C GLY A 135 -3.86 -14.11 -24.76
N ALA A 136 -4.72 -14.92 -24.14
CA ALA A 136 -5.37 -14.63 -22.86
C ALA A 136 -4.49 -14.94 -21.63
N ILE A 137 -3.33 -15.59 -21.80
CA ILE A 137 -2.47 -15.99 -20.69
C ILE A 137 -1.31 -15.00 -20.56
N SER A 138 -1.03 -14.57 -19.33
CA SER A 138 0.17 -13.78 -18.99
C SER A 138 0.88 -14.34 -17.78
N LEU A 139 2.21 -14.34 -17.83
CA LEU A 139 3.11 -14.71 -16.74
C LEU A 139 4.05 -13.54 -16.47
N THR A 140 4.14 -13.09 -15.23
CA THR A 140 5.15 -12.15 -14.76
C THR A 140 5.94 -12.84 -13.65
N LEU A 141 7.26 -12.85 -13.76
CA LEU A 141 8.18 -13.26 -12.72
C LEU A 141 9.04 -12.06 -12.36
N ALA A 142 8.79 -11.43 -11.20
CA ALA A 142 9.44 -10.20 -10.78
C ALA A 142 9.91 -10.28 -9.31
N PRO A 143 10.86 -11.18 -9.01
CA PRO A 143 11.40 -11.33 -7.67
C PRO A 143 12.19 -10.09 -7.22
N VAL A 144 12.34 -9.99 -5.89
CA VAL A 144 13.25 -9.05 -5.24
C VAL A 144 14.13 -9.79 -4.25
N VAL A 145 15.42 -9.46 -4.25
CA VAL A 145 16.32 -9.84 -3.15
C VAL A 145 16.76 -8.57 -2.45
N PHE A 146 16.73 -8.57 -1.12
CA PHE A 146 17.26 -7.46 -0.35
C PHE A 146 18.03 -7.92 0.86
N ARG A 147 18.98 -7.09 1.28
CA ARG A 147 19.72 -7.21 2.53
C ARG A 147 19.65 -5.89 3.28
N ALA A 148 19.08 -5.90 4.47
CA ALA A 148 19.19 -4.82 5.42
C ALA A 148 20.36 -5.08 6.36
N GLU A 149 21.24 -4.08 6.55
CA GLU A 149 22.23 -4.09 7.63
C GLU A 149 21.56 -4.32 8.98
N ASN A 150 20.35 -3.76 9.15
CA ASN A 150 19.49 -3.97 10.30
C ASN A 150 20.23 -3.62 11.60
N ALA A 151 20.96 -2.51 11.62
CA ALA A 151 21.78 -2.07 12.74
C ALA A 151 20.94 -1.86 14.02
N SER A 152 21.56 -2.01 15.19
CA SER A 152 20.88 -1.84 16.48
C SER A 152 20.40 -0.40 16.67
N PHE A 153 19.28 -0.21 17.36
CA PHE A 153 18.77 1.08 17.80
C PHE A 153 17.93 0.88 19.06
N GLU A 154 17.53 1.97 19.71
CA GLU A 154 16.71 1.90 20.90
C GLU A 154 15.31 1.34 20.58
N LEU A 155 15.02 0.17 21.12
CA LEU A 155 13.72 -0.49 21.02
C LEU A 155 12.83 -0.05 22.19
N ALA A 156 11.53 0.07 21.94
CA ALA A 156 10.56 0.15 23.02
C ALA A 156 10.60 -1.17 23.82
N PRO A 157 10.61 -1.10 25.16
CA PRO A 157 10.61 -2.30 26.00
C PRO A 157 9.37 -3.17 25.73
N THR A 158 9.57 -4.45 25.43
CA THR A 158 8.47 -5.41 25.21
C THR A 158 8.10 -6.20 26.47
N GLY A 159 8.96 -6.17 27.50
CA GLY A 159 8.83 -7.05 28.66
C GLY A 159 9.05 -8.54 28.36
N ARG A 160 9.55 -8.87 27.16
CA ARG A 160 9.82 -10.23 26.70
C ARG A 160 11.32 -10.44 26.43
N GLU A 161 11.74 -11.70 26.49
CA GLU A 161 13.11 -12.13 26.19
C GLU A 161 13.19 -12.90 24.86
N GLY A 162 14.42 -13.25 24.46
CA GLY A 162 14.69 -14.04 23.26
C GLY A 162 14.17 -13.35 21.99
N ARG A 163 13.52 -14.11 21.10
CA ARG A 163 12.96 -13.56 19.85
C ARG A 163 11.98 -12.41 20.12
N LEU A 164 11.15 -12.50 21.15
CA LEU A 164 10.11 -11.49 21.45
C LEU A 164 10.69 -10.19 22.06
N ALA A 165 11.99 -10.12 22.35
CA ALA A 165 12.65 -8.86 22.68
C ALA A 165 12.60 -7.84 21.52
N TYR A 166 12.40 -8.32 20.29
CA TYR A 166 12.31 -7.51 19.08
C TYR A 166 10.88 -7.24 18.59
N ALA A 167 9.88 -7.82 19.26
CA ALA A 167 8.47 -7.68 18.91
C ALA A 167 7.97 -6.22 19.07
N ASP A 168 6.71 -5.97 18.73
CA ASP A 168 6.10 -4.66 18.90
C ASP A 168 6.16 -4.22 20.37
N GLY A 169 6.45 -2.93 20.60
CA GLY A 169 6.63 -2.38 21.95
C GLY A 169 5.33 -1.98 22.66
N GLY A 170 4.21 -1.87 21.94
CA GLY A 170 2.90 -1.51 22.49
C GLY A 170 1.96 -2.72 22.60
N MET A 171 1.88 -3.54 21.55
CA MET A 171 1.01 -4.71 21.43
C MET A 171 1.81 -5.99 21.21
N THR A 172 2.83 -6.21 22.05
CA THR A 172 3.78 -7.34 21.96
C THR A 172 3.12 -8.71 21.70
N ASP A 173 1.97 -8.98 22.34
CA ASP A 173 1.28 -10.27 22.25
C ASP A 173 0.09 -10.29 21.26
N PHE A 174 -0.18 -9.16 20.59
CA PHE A 174 -1.40 -8.94 19.81
C PHE A 174 -1.15 -8.41 18.39
N ILE A 175 0.10 -8.27 17.96
CA ILE A 175 0.44 -8.00 16.56
C ILE A 175 1.80 -8.61 16.17
N ASP A 176 1.91 -9.14 14.95
CA ASP A 176 3.17 -9.51 14.30
C ASP A 176 3.75 -8.28 13.58
N LEU A 177 4.41 -7.40 14.34
CA LEU A 177 5.04 -6.17 13.85
C LEU A 177 6.35 -5.90 14.60
N PRO A 178 7.42 -6.67 14.34
CA PRO A 178 8.70 -6.46 15.01
C PRO A 178 9.24 -5.05 14.77
N GLN A 179 9.81 -4.46 15.81
CA GLN A 179 10.53 -3.19 15.71
C GLN A 179 11.81 -3.36 14.88
N ARG A 180 12.43 -4.54 14.96
CA ARG A 180 13.68 -4.91 14.26
C ARG A 180 13.66 -6.41 13.97
N PHE A 181 14.15 -6.86 12.83
CA PHE A 181 14.22 -8.29 12.52
C PHE A 181 15.49 -8.91 13.13
N GLY A 182 15.55 -9.00 14.47
CA GLY A 182 16.66 -9.63 15.19
C GLY A 182 17.89 -8.73 15.35
N ASP A 183 19.02 -9.33 15.77
CA ASP A 183 20.32 -8.66 15.92
C ASP A 183 21.24 -8.79 14.70
N GLU A 184 20.95 -9.71 13.79
CA GLU A 184 21.72 -9.98 12.59
C GLU A 184 21.25 -9.15 11.36
N PRO A 185 22.08 -9.05 10.30
CA PRO A 185 21.63 -8.54 9.01
C PRO A 185 20.44 -9.35 8.48
N TYR A 186 19.41 -8.65 8.00
CA TYR A 186 18.18 -9.28 7.51
C TYR A 186 18.22 -9.43 5.98
N LEU A 187 18.36 -10.67 5.50
CA LEU A 187 18.38 -11.03 4.09
C LEU A 187 17.10 -11.78 3.71
N ARG A 188 16.49 -11.40 2.58
CA ARG A 188 15.32 -12.10 2.06
C ARG A 188 15.32 -12.14 0.53
N ILE A 189 14.89 -13.28 -0.02
CA ILE A 189 14.47 -13.42 -1.41
C ILE A 189 12.94 -13.56 -1.40
N ASP A 190 12.28 -12.71 -2.16
CA ASP A 190 10.83 -12.65 -2.24
C ASP A 190 10.38 -12.83 -3.70
N PRO A 191 9.31 -13.60 -3.98
CA PRO A 191 8.77 -13.74 -5.34
C PRO A 191 8.26 -12.41 -5.91
N GLY A 192 8.07 -11.38 -5.09
CA GLY A 192 7.80 -10.01 -5.52
C GLY A 192 6.55 -9.90 -6.37
N GLN A 193 6.61 -9.12 -7.45
CA GLN A 193 5.45 -8.80 -8.31
C GLN A 193 5.16 -9.91 -9.33
N SER A 194 5.17 -11.17 -8.87
CA SER A 194 4.96 -12.34 -9.74
C SER A 194 3.49 -12.74 -9.84
N ASN A 195 3.06 -13.16 -11.03
CA ASN A 195 1.71 -13.64 -11.28
C ASN A 195 1.63 -14.55 -12.50
N LEU A 196 0.67 -15.47 -12.48
CA LEU A 196 0.16 -16.19 -13.64
C LEU A 196 -1.33 -15.90 -13.74
N ARG A 197 -1.77 -15.41 -14.89
CA ARG A 197 -3.14 -14.92 -15.10
C ARG A 197 -3.72 -15.40 -16.42
N LEU A 198 -5.03 -15.62 -16.40
CA LEU A 198 -5.89 -15.87 -17.55
C LEU A 198 -6.95 -14.76 -17.63
N ASP A 199 -6.90 -13.96 -18.69
CA ASP A 199 -7.85 -12.89 -19.01
C ASP A 199 -8.79 -13.31 -20.15
N LEU A 200 -9.94 -13.88 -19.80
CA LEU A 200 -11.03 -14.13 -20.74
C LEU A 200 -11.83 -12.84 -20.99
N PRO A 201 -12.71 -12.79 -22.01
CA PRO A 201 -13.41 -11.55 -22.38
C PRO A 201 -14.21 -10.87 -21.24
N VAL A 202 -14.69 -11.64 -20.27
CA VAL A 202 -15.50 -11.14 -19.13
C VAL A 202 -14.86 -11.45 -17.78
N VAL A 203 -14.17 -12.59 -17.67
CA VAL A 203 -13.67 -13.13 -16.40
C VAL A 203 -12.15 -13.18 -16.43
N ALA A 204 -11.53 -12.84 -15.31
CA ALA A 204 -10.11 -13.04 -15.06
C ALA A 204 -9.90 -13.93 -13.84
N ALA A 205 -8.93 -14.83 -13.94
CA ALA A 205 -8.51 -15.66 -12.82
C ALA A 205 -6.98 -15.85 -12.84
N GLY A 206 -6.39 -16.17 -11.69
CA GLY A 206 -4.96 -16.39 -11.63
C GLY A 206 -4.44 -16.69 -10.24
N ILE A 207 -3.12 -16.90 -10.16
CA ILE A 207 -2.35 -17.07 -8.93
C ILE A 207 -1.24 -16.01 -8.93
N SER A 208 -1.01 -15.37 -7.80
CA SER A 208 -0.07 -14.25 -7.71
C SER A 208 0.55 -14.11 -6.34
N THR A 209 1.72 -13.48 -6.30
CA THR A 209 2.37 -12.94 -5.11
C THR A 209 2.48 -11.42 -5.18
N ALA A 210 1.96 -10.79 -6.23
CA ALA A 210 2.06 -9.35 -6.43
C ALA A 210 1.27 -8.59 -5.38
N ASN A 211 1.75 -7.40 -5.03
CA ASN A 211 1.02 -6.51 -4.15
C ASN A 211 -0.32 -6.13 -4.78
N GLN A 212 -1.31 -6.01 -3.91
CA GLN A 212 -2.63 -5.49 -4.26
C GLN A 212 -2.84 -4.16 -3.57
N HIS A 213 -3.76 -3.36 -4.11
CA HIS A 213 -4.16 -2.12 -3.47
C HIS A 213 -5.65 -1.92 -3.62
N TRP A 214 -6.34 -1.91 -2.49
CA TRP A 214 -7.80 -1.84 -2.45
C TRP A 214 -8.20 -0.46 -1.95
N GLY A 215 -9.00 0.23 -2.76
CA GLY A 215 -9.38 1.61 -2.50
C GLY A 215 -8.54 2.62 -3.28
N PRO A 216 -8.93 3.90 -3.20
CA PRO A 216 -8.40 4.97 -4.04
C PRO A 216 -7.15 5.64 -3.46
N ALA A 217 -6.71 5.26 -2.26
CA ALA A 217 -5.51 5.84 -1.66
C ALA A 217 -4.29 5.73 -2.58
N SER A 218 -3.34 6.64 -2.43
CA SER A 218 -2.02 6.58 -3.05
C SER A 218 -0.98 6.16 -2.02
N GLU A 219 -1.06 6.69 -0.80
CA GLU A 219 -0.06 6.50 0.26
C GLU A 219 -0.62 5.73 1.46
N HIS A 220 -1.89 5.97 1.81
CA HIS A 220 -2.50 5.46 3.02
C HIS A 220 -3.75 4.59 2.75
N PRO A 221 -3.62 3.43 2.06
CA PRO A 221 -4.74 2.48 1.96
C PRO A 221 -5.12 1.94 3.33
N ILE A 222 -6.42 1.83 3.63
CA ILE A 222 -6.85 1.29 4.92
C ILE A 222 -6.71 -0.24 4.93
N LEU A 223 -7.20 -0.94 3.90
CA LEU A 223 -7.23 -2.40 3.91
C LEU A 223 -5.98 -3.04 3.32
N LEU A 224 -5.61 -2.72 2.08
CA LEU A 224 -4.53 -3.44 1.41
C LEU A 224 -3.73 -2.50 0.54
N GLY A 225 -2.41 -2.57 0.65
CA GLY A 225 -1.46 -1.78 -0.12
C GLY A 225 -0.16 -2.52 -0.38
N ASN A 226 0.87 -1.73 -0.69
CA ASN A 226 2.23 -2.21 -0.90
C ASN A 226 3.16 -1.92 0.29
N ASN A 227 2.61 -1.74 1.49
CA ASN A 227 3.43 -1.54 2.68
C ASN A 227 4.11 -2.83 3.18
N ALA A 228 3.46 -3.97 2.99
CA ALA A 228 3.99 -5.31 3.26
C ALA A 228 4.38 -6.03 1.95
N PRO A 229 5.13 -7.14 2.02
CA PRO A 229 5.27 -8.05 0.89
C PRO A 229 3.89 -8.48 0.37
N GLY A 230 3.78 -8.72 -0.94
CA GLY A 230 2.61 -9.45 -1.43
C GLY A 230 2.63 -10.89 -0.92
N PHE A 231 1.45 -11.52 -0.89
CA PHE A 231 1.25 -12.87 -0.37
C PHE A 231 0.78 -13.80 -1.48
N LEU A 232 1.01 -15.10 -1.34
CA LEU A 232 0.51 -16.08 -2.31
C LEU A 232 -1.02 -16.10 -2.26
N HIS A 233 -1.66 -15.77 -3.38
CA HIS A 233 -3.11 -15.74 -3.50
C HIS A 233 -3.60 -16.20 -4.87
N ALA A 234 -4.78 -16.79 -4.88
CA ALA A 234 -5.61 -16.95 -6.06
C ALA A 234 -6.65 -15.83 -6.14
N PHE A 235 -7.12 -15.51 -7.34
CA PHE A 235 -8.20 -14.54 -7.52
C PHE A 235 -9.15 -14.95 -8.64
N LEU A 236 -10.38 -14.44 -8.56
CA LEU A 236 -11.42 -14.54 -9.58
C LEU A 236 -12.16 -13.20 -9.66
N GLY A 237 -12.32 -12.63 -10.85
CA GLY A 237 -13.03 -11.36 -11.00
C GLY A 237 -13.35 -11.02 -12.44
N SER A 238 -13.81 -9.79 -12.66
CA SER A 238 -14.05 -9.27 -14.00
C SER A 238 -12.74 -8.87 -14.68
N SER A 239 -12.54 -9.20 -15.95
CA SER A 239 -11.33 -8.81 -16.71
C SER A 239 -11.30 -7.35 -17.16
N ALA A 240 -12.47 -6.71 -17.23
CA ALA A 240 -12.68 -5.29 -17.47
C ALA A 240 -13.99 -4.85 -16.77
N PRO A 241 -14.28 -3.54 -16.67
CA PRO A 241 -15.56 -3.07 -16.12
C PRO A 241 -16.71 -3.57 -16.99
N LEU A 242 -17.69 -4.22 -16.37
CA LEU A 242 -18.86 -4.81 -17.02
C LEU A 242 -20.01 -3.80 -17.02
N ASP A 243 -20.60 -3.55 -18.18
CA ASP A 243 -21.79 -2.71 -18.31
C ASP A 243 -23.00 -3.39 -17.66
N VAL A 244 -23.66 -2.64 -16.77
CA VAL A 244 -24.94 -2.98 -16.15
C VAL A 244 -25.92 -1.82 -16.36
N TRP A 245 -27.21 -2.02 -16.12
CA TRP A 245 -28.23 -1.01 -16.42
C TRP A 245 -27.92 0.39 -15.85
N LEU A 246 -27.45 0.46 -14.61
CA LEU A 246 -27.21 1.71 -13.88
C LEU A 246 -25.76 2.25 -14.00
N GLY A 247 -24.84 1.55 -14.67
CA GLY A 247 -23.42 1.94 -14.69
C GLY A 247 -22.50 0.79 -15.08
N ARG A 248 -21.26 0.81 -14.60
CA ARG A 248 -20.29 -0.27 -14.81
C ARG A 248 -19.81 -0.84 -13.48
N VAL A 249 -19.63 -2.15 -13.41
CA VAL A 249 -19.12 -2.84 -12.21
C VAL A 249 -17.78 -3.52 -12.51
N HIS A 250 -16.84 -3.45 -11.59
CA HIS A 250 -15.55 -4.13 -11.68
C HIS A 250 -15.16 -4.63 -10.29
N GLY A 251 -14.68 -5.87 -10.17
CA GLY A 251 -14.34 -6.41 -8.87
C GLY A 251 -13.66 -7.76 -8.92
N ARG A 252 -13.14 -8.19 -7.76
CA ARG A 252 -12.37 -9.42 -7.58
C ARG A 252 -12.63 -10.05 -6.21
N LEU A 253 -12.74 -11.36 -6.21
CA LEU A 253 -12.58 -12.23 -5.05
C LEU A 253 -11.12 -12.69 -4.98
N VAL A 254 -10.60 -12.77 -3.77
CA VAL A 254 -9.20 -13.13 -3.50
C VAL A 254 -9.16 -14.11 -2.34
N TRP A 255 -8.33 -15.15 -2.49
CA TRP A 255 -8.05 -16.14 -1.45
C TRP A 255 -6.57 -16.36 -1.34
N GLY A 256 -6.00 -16.29 -0.15
CA GLY A 256 -4.54 -16.35 0.00
C GLY A 256 -4.05 -16.92 1.30
N ARG A 257 -2.74 -17.16 1.33
CA ARG A 257 -2.02 -17.61 2.53
C ARG A 257 -1.20 -16.46 3.08
N LEU A 258 -1.48 -16.07 4.32
CA LEU A 258 -0.68 -15.12 5.07
C LEU A 258 0.27 -15.87 6.00
N GLU A 259 1.54 -15.50 5.91
CA GLU A 259 2.62 -15.96 6.77
C GLU A 259 2.95 -14.90 7.83
N GLN A 260 3.57 -15.34 8.90
CA GLN A 260 4.05 -14.52 10.01
C GLN A 260 5.57 -14.38 10.01
N SER A 261 6.11 -13.45 10.77
CA SER A 261 7.56 -13.37 11.05
C SER A 261 7.97 -14.31 12.18
N ASP A 262 9.29 -14.53 12.33
CA ASP A 262 9.89 -15.25 13.47
C ASP A 262 9.65 -14.54 14.82
N TYR A 263 9.18 -13.30 14.78
CA TYR A 263 8.90 -12.44 15.94
C TYR A 263 7.41 -12.40 16.30
N SER A 264 6.58 -13.22 15.65
CA SER A 264 5.14 -13.33 15.91
C SER A 264 4.84 -13.86 17.33
N PRO A 265 3.81 -13.37 18.03
CA PRO A 265 3.40 -13.90 19.33
C PRO A 265 2.66 -15.25 19.25
N VAL A 266 2.42 -15.76 18.04
CA VAL A 266 1.72 -17.04 17.79
C VAL A 266 2.72 -18.13 17.42
N GLU A 267 2.57 -19.31 18.02
CA GLU A 267 3.40 -20.50 17.78
C GLU A 267 2.54 -21.70 17.39
N GLY A 268 3.18 -22.73 16.80
CA GLY A 268 2.52 -24.00 16.46
C GLY A 268 1.57 -23.92 15.27
N ALA A 269 0.46 -24.66 15.35
CA ALA A 269 -0.50 -24.84 14.26
C ALA A 269 -1.17 -23.54 13.79
N GLY A 270 -1.25 -22.51 14.64
CA GLY A 270 -1.84 -21.21 14.31
C GLY A 270 -0.94 -20.25 13.51
N SER A 271 0.25 -20.70 13.07
CA SER A 271 1.25 -19.84 12.40
C SER A 271 0.91 -19.48 10.95
N GLN A 272 -0.04 -20.17 10.34
CA GLN A 272 -0.52 -19.89 8.98
C GLN A 272 -1.97 -19.39 9.05
N ARG A 273 -2.25 -18.35 8.26
CA ARG A 273 -3.60 -17.79 8.17
C ARG A 273 -4.13 -17.90 6.75
N PHE A 274 -5.40 -18.27 6.65
CA PHE A 274 -6.16 -18.17 5.43
C PHE A 274 -6.78 -16.78 5.32
N MET A 275 -6.65 -16.18 4.14
CA MET A 275 -7.24 -14.89 3.81
C MET A 275 -8.32 -15.12 2.76
N SER A 276 -9.48 -14.53 2.97
CA SER A 276 -10.52 -14.39 1.96
C SER A 276 -10.96 -12.92 1.88
N GLY A 277 -11.22 -12.43 0.67
CA GLY A 277 -11.69 -11.06 0.53
C GLY A 277 -12.33 -10.73 -0.82
N LEU A 278 -12.98 -9.58 -0.85
CA LEU A 278 -13.73 -9.05 -1.98
C LEU A 278 -13.42 -7.56 -2.09
N VAL A 279 -13.15 -7.10 -3.32
CA VAL A 279 -13.13 -5.67 -3.65
C VAL A 279 -13.98 -5.42 -4.88
N GLY A 280 -14.79 -4.36 -4.86
CA GLY A 280 -15.69 -4.01 -5.95
C GLY A 280 -15.83 -2.51 -6.10
N VAL A 281 -16.01 -2.08 -7.36
CA VAL A 281 -16.23 -0.69 -7.77
C VAL A 281 -17.40 -0.63 -8.73
N PHE A 282 -18.24 0.38 -8.52
CA PHE A 282 -19.33 0.79 -9.38
C PHE A 282 -19.05 2.20 -9.92
N GLN A 283 -19.19 2.37 -11.23
CA GLN A 283 -19.09 3.65 -11.93
C GLN A 283 -20.48 4.04 -12.43
N PRO A 284 -21.18 5.00 -11.79
CA PRO A 284 -22.55 5.35 -12.15
C PRO A 284 -22.67 5.90 -13.58
N ARG A 285 -23.72 5.48 -14.29
CA ARG A 285 -24.07 6.08 -15.58
C ARG A 285 -24.50 7.54 -15.36
N GLY A 286 -23.98 8.45 -16.17
CA GLY A 286 -24.30 9.89 -16.09
C GLY A 286 -23.38 10.72 -15.19
N VAL A 287 -22.52 10.10 -14.37
CA VAL A 287 -21.52 10.82 -13.56
C VAL A 287 -20.11 10.37 -13.94
N SER A 288 -19.54 11.02 -14.96
CA SER A 288 -18.21 10.65 -15.46
C SER A 288 -17.13 10.85 -14.40
N GLY A 289 -16.25 9.85 -14.28
CA GLY A 289 -15.08 9.89 -13.41
C GLY A 289 -15.36 9.57 -11.94
N LEU A 290 -16.60 9.28 -11.57
CA LEU A 290 -16.96 8.81 -10.23
C LEU A 290 -16.83 7.28 -10.12
N GLU A 291 -16.14 6.85 -9.09
CA GLU A 291 -16.05 5.48 -8.59
C GLU A 291 -16.65 5.44 -7.19
N LEU A 292 -17.54 4.49 -6.94
CA LEU A 292 -18.03 4.12 -5.62
C LEU A 292 -17.64 2.67 -5.39
N GLY A 293 -17.00 2.35 -4.28
CA GLY A 293 -16.56 0.98 -4.04
C GLY A 293 -16.65 0.57 -2.60
N ALA A 294 -16.46 -0.74 -2.43
CA ALA A 294 -16.42 -1.38 -1.14
C ALA A 294 -15.43 -2.55 -1.17
N ALA A 295 -14.85 -2.83 -0.02
CA ALA A 295 -13.96 -3.96 0.17
C ALA A 295 -14.20 -4.64 1.51
N ARG A 296 -13.92 -5.94 1.55
CA ARG A 296 -13.98 -6.80 2.75
C ARG A 296 -12.81 -7.76 2.76
N PHE A 297 -12.20 -7.92 3.92
CA PHE A 297 -11.04 -8.75 4.16
C PHE A 297 -11.25 -9.56 5.43
N PHE A 298 -11.02 -10.87 5.36
CA PHE A 298 -11.08 -11.79 6.50
C PHE A 298 -9.72 -12.41 6.75
N HIS A 299 -9.36 -12.53 8.03
CA HIS A 299 -8.30 -13.40 8.50
C HIS A 299 -8.92 -14.56 9.26
N GLU A 300 -8.52 -15.77 8.91
CA GLU A 300 -8.93 -17.00 9.57
C GLU A 300 -7.65 -17.80 9.87
N PRO A 301 -7.59 -18.55 10.99
CA PRO A 301 -6.62 -19.63 11.11
C PRO A 301 -6.71 -20.53 9.87
N TRP A 302 -5.58 -21.11 9.44
CA TRP A 302 -5.63 -22.04 8.33
C TRP A 302 -6.52 -23.25 8.69
N PRO A 303 -7.59 -23.57 7.94
CA PRO A 303 -8.51 -24.64 8.31
C PRO A 303 -7.83 -26.00 8.37
N GLU A 304 -7.94 -26.71 9.50
CA GLU A 304 -7.34 -28.05 9.68
C GLU A 304 -7.93 -29.10 8.73
N GLU A 305 -9.24 -29.00 8.47
CA GLU A 305 -9.99 -29.90 7.57
C GLU A 305 -9.83 -29.54 6.08
N GLY A 306 -9.08 -28.47 5.77
CA GLY A 306 -8.92 -27.92 4.43
C GLY A 306 -9.91 -26.80 4.11
N ILE A 307 -9.67 -26.12 2.98
CA ILE A 307 -10.45 -24.94 2.57
C ILE A 307 -11.83 -25.37 2.03
N GLY A 308 -12.89 -25.04 2.77
CA GLY A 308 -14.29 -25.30 2.41
C GLY A 308 -14.95 -24.18 1.61
N LEU A 309 -16.18 -24.42 1.14
CA LEU A 309 -16.97 -23.42 0.41
C LEU A 309 -17.37 -22.22 1.28
N ASP A 310 -17.55 -22.45 2.58
CA ASP A 310 -17.81 -21.43 3.59
C ASP A 310 -16.62 -20.46 3.71
N ASN A 311 -15.38 -20.97 3.75
CA ASN A 311 -14.19 -20.12 3.72
C ASN A 311 -14.10 -19.31 2.42
N LEU A 312 -14.42 -19.94 1.28
CA LEU A 312 -14.33 -19.27 -0.03
C LEU A 312 -15.39 -18.18 -0.22
N LEU A 313 -16.60 -18.38 0.30
CA LEU A 313 -17.74 -17.48 0.11
C LEU A 313 -17.94 -16.50 1.28
N LYS A 314 -17.13 -16.58 2.34
CA LYS A 314 -17.17 -15.71 3.52
C LYS A 314 -17.32 -14.21 3.20
N PRO A 315 -16.56 -13.62 2.23
CA PRO A 315 -16.70 -12.20 1.90
C PRO A 315 -18.08 -11.79 1.36
N ILE A 316 -18.87 -12.77 0.88
CA ILE A 316 -20.13 -12.58 0.16
C ILE A 316 -21.34 -12.89 1.06
N GLU A 317 -21.18 -13.66 2.13
CA GLU A 317 -22.31 -14.22 2.91
C GLU A 317 -23.33 -13.19 3.41
N GLY A 318 -22.89 -11.97 3.73
CA GLY A 318 -23.77 -10.88 4.20
C GLY A 318 -24.64 -10.23 3.10
N PHE A 319 -24.34 -10.45 1.82
CA PHE A 319 -25.12 -9.87 0.70
C PHE A 319 -26.30 -10.76 0.27
N TRP A 320 -26.24 -12.07 0.57
CA TRP A 320 -27.20 -13.06 0.09
C TRP A 320 -28.07 -13.66 1.21
N LYS A 321 -27.70 -13.45 2.49
CA LYS A 321 -28.49 -13.91 3.63
C LYS A 321 -29.55 -12.87 4.00
N GLY A 322 -30.70 -12.94 3.33
CA GLY A 322 -31.96 -12.48 3.91
C GLY A 322 -32.29 -13.34 5.13
N GLY A 323 -32.00 -12.82 6.32
CA GLY A 323 -32.23 -13.53 7.59
C GLY A 323 -31.17 -14.57 7.89
N LEU A 324 -30.14 -14.21 8.67
CA LEU A 324 -29.43 -15.22 9.43
C LEU A 324 -30.40 -15.78 10.46
N ARG A 325 -30.69 -17.07 10.31
CA ARG A 325 -31.09 -17.97 11.39
C ARG A 325 -30.17 -17.70 12.58
N ASP A 326 -30.78 -17.53 13.76
CA ASP A 326 -30.16 -17.84 15.04
C ASP A 326 -29.51 -19.22 14.92
N SER A 327 -28.21 -19.25 14.66
CA SER A 327 -27.41 -20.43 14.91
C SER A 327 -27.29 -20.56 16.42
N GLY A 328 -28.33 -21.08 17.07
CA GLY A 328 -28.30 -21.75 18.38
C GLY A 328 -27.60 -21.04 19.55
N VAL A 329 -27.40 -19.73 19.51
CA VAL A 329 -26.78 -18.98 20.61
C VAL A 329 -27.88 -18.40 21.49
N LEU A 330 -27.86 -18.75 22.78
CA LEU A 330 -28.75 -18.19 23.78
C LEU A 330 -28.65 -16.65 23.78
N PRO A 331 -29.75 -15.92 24.03
CA PRO A 331 -29.69 -14.47 24.08
C PRO A 331 -28.77 -14.01 25.22
N GLY A 332 -27.59 -13.47 24.87
CA GLY A 332 -26.61 -12.95 25.82
C GLY A 332 -25.16 -13.33 25.56
N GLU A 333 -24.86 -14.30 24.68
CA GLU A 333 -23.46 -14.59 24.34
C GLU A 333 -22.99 -13.80 23.11
N PRO A 334 -21.85 -13.09 23.20
CA PRO A 334 -21.29 -12.40 22.05
C PRO A 334 -20.94 -13.42 20.96
N LYS A 335 -21.20 -13.09 19.69
CA LYS A 335 -20.65 -13.82 18.54
C LYS A 335 -19.13 -13.66 18.53
N THR A 336 -18.42 -14.44 19.33
CA THR A 336 -16.96 -14.52 19.29
C THR A 336 -16.60 -15.51 18.20
N SER A 337 -16.54 -15.07 16.93
CA SER A 337 -15.84 -15.86 15.93
C SER A 337 -14.35 -15.58 16.06
N GLU A 338 -13.52 -16.59 15.83
CA GLU A 338 -12.05 -16.48 15.85
C GLU A 338 -11.50 -15.64 14.68
N ASP A 339 -12.38 -15.16 13.79
CA ASP A 339 -12.05 -14.48 12.55
C ASP A 339 -11.92 -12.97 12.76
N ASN A 340 -10.87 -12.37 12.22
CA ASN A 340 -10.79 -10.91 12.12
C ASN A 340 -11.41 -10.46 10.79
N GLN A 341 -12.35 -9.53 10.83
CA GLN A 341 -12.92 -8.89 9.65
C GLN A 341 -12.56 -7.40 9.58
N LEU A 342 -12.08 -6.97 8.42
CA LEU A 342 -11.97 -5.55 8.07
C LEU A 342 -12.84 -5.26 6.84
N ALA A 343 -13.46 -4.07 6.82
CA ALA A 343 -14.27 -3.63 5.69
C ALA A 343 -14.05 -2.14 5.42
N SER A 344 -14.15 -1.73 4.16
CA SER A 344 -14.13 -0.33 3.79
C SER A 344 -15.14 -0.01 2.71
N VAL A 345 -15.59 1.24 2.70
CA VAL A 345 -16.33 1.86 1.60
C VAL A 345 -15.56 3.08 1.16
N PHE A 346 -15.53 3.35 -0.14
CA PHE A 346 -14.71 4.40 -0.68
C PHE A 346 -15.32 5.04 -1.91
N PHE A 347 -14.84 6.23 -2.23
CA PHE A 347 -15.14 6.91 -3.47
C PHE A 347 -13.89 7.53 -4.06
N ARG A 348 -13.88 7.69 -5.38
CA ARG A 348 -12.92 8.50 -6.11
C ARG A 348 -13.66 9.27 -7.18
N TRP A 349 -13.38 10.56 -7.31
CA TRP A 349 -13.99 11.39 -8.33
C TRP A 349 -12.94 12.21 -9.08
N VAL A 350 -12.80 11.92 -10.37
CA VAL A 350 -11.86 12.56 -11.28
C VAL A 350 -12.57 13.65 -12.10
N PHE A 351 -12.18 14.89 -11.89
CA PHE A 351 -12.65 16.05 -12.66
C PHE A 351 -11.63 16.41 -13.75
N ARG A 352 -11.71 15.73 -14.90
CA ARG A 352 -10.74 15.89 -16.01
C ARG A 352 -10.53 17.34 -16.44
N ARG A 353 -11.61 18.13 -16.55
CA ARG A 353 -11.56 19.54 -17.01
C ARG A 353 -10.76 20.43 -16.08
N SER A 354 -10.90 20.26 -14.77
CA SER A 354 -10.16 21.05 -13.79
C SER A 354 -8.81 20.43 -13.40
N GLY A 355 -8.60 19.15 -13.73
CA GLY A 355 -7.44 18.39 -13.26
C GLY A 355 -7.45 18.15 -11.76
N ALA A 356 -8.63 18.17 -11.14
CA ALA A 356 -8.80 17.81 -9.74
C ALA A 356 -9.22 16.34 -9.63
N GLU A 357 -8.76 15.69 -8.57
CA GLU A 357 -9.18 14.36 -8.16
C GLU A 357 -9.38 14.40 -6.64
N VAL A 358 -10.53 13.96 -6.18
CA VAL A 358 -10.88 13.85 -4.75
C VAL A 358 -11.23 12.40 -4.47
N TYR A 359 -10.84 11.91 -3.30
CA TYR A 359 -11.17 10.54 -2.91
C TYR A 359 -11.22 10.43 -1.40
N GLY A 360 -11.90 9.39 -0.95
CA GLY A 360 -11.96 9.05 0.46
C GLY A 360 -12.27 7.58 0.65
N GLU A 361 -11.85 7.06 1.78
CA GLU A 361 -12.10 5.71 2.23
C GLU A 361 -12.49 5.77 3.69
N TYR A 362 -13.55 5.09 4.06
CA TYR A 362 -13.93 4.88 5.45
C TYR A 362 -13.85 3.39 5.73
N GLY A 363 -13.07 3.02 6.73
CA GLY A 363 -12.80 1.65 7.11
C GLY A 363 -13.29 1.34 8.51
N ARG A 364 -13.65 0.08 8.74
CA ARG A 364 -13.92 -0.49 10.06
C ARG A 364 -13.19 -1.79 10.24
N GLU A 365 -12.76 -2.00 11.48
CA GLU A 365 -12.38 -3.29 12.02
C GLU A 365 -13.57 -3.82 12.85
N ASP A 366 -13.84 -5.12 12.73
CA ASP A 366 -15.02 -5.80 13.23
C ASP A 366 -16.37 -5.30 12.65
N HIS A 367 -17.38 -6.15 12.77
CA HIS A 367 -18.74 -5.84 12.32
C HIS A 367 -19.51 -5.08 13.40
N SER A 368 -20.31 -4.08 13.01
CA SER A 368 -21.28 -3.47 13.92
C SER A 368 -22.33 -4.50 14.34
N TRP A 369 -22.82 -4.40 15.58
CA TRP A 369 -23.82 -5.33 16.11
C TRP A 369 -25.13 -5.30 15.30
N ASN A 370 -25.54 -4.10 14.88
CA ASN A 370 -26.67 -3.89 13.97
C ASN A 370 -26.56 -2.52 13.25
N ARG A 371 -27.55 -2.18 12.42
CA ARG A 371 -27.58 -0.88 11.70
C ARG A 371 -27.65 0.33 12.65
N ARG A 372 -28.32 0.20 13.80
CA ARG A 372 -28.42 1.29 14.78
C ARG A 372 -27.07 1.53 15.44
N ASP A 373 -26.36 0.47 15.81
CA ASP A 373 -24.99 0.54 16.34
C ASP A 373 -24.07 1.33 15.39
N PHE A 374 -24.10 0.99 14.10
CA PHE A 374 -23.34 1.73 13.08
C PHE A 374 -23.77 3.20 12.93
N LEU A 375 -25.07 3.49 12.94
CA LEU A 375 -25.58 4.86 12.73
C LEU A 375 -25.35 5.78 13.93
N VAL A 376 -25.29 5.23 15.14
CA VAL A 376 -25.09 6.00 16.38
C VAL A 376 -23.59 6.18 16.66
N GLU A 377 -22.78 5.15 16.43
CA GLU A 377 -21.34 5.15 16.70
C GLU A 377 -20.56 4.66 15.46
N PRO A 378 -20.57 5.43 14.35
CA PRO A 378 -19.80 5.07 13.17
C PRO A 378 -18.29 5.07 13.47
N ASP A 379 -17.81 5.84 14.43
CA ASP A 379 -16.40 5.94 14.81
C ASP A 379 -15.92 4.85 15.80
N HIS A 380 -16.79 3.95 16.28
CA HIS A 380 -16.36 2.78 17.06
C HIS A 380 -15.65 1.77 16.16
N SER A 381 -14.39 1.42 16.47
CA SER A 381 -13.53 0.58 15.63
C SER A 381 -13.46 1.01 14.16
N GLY A 382 -13.63 2.31 13.90
CA GLY A 382 -13.72 2.89 12.56
C GLY A 382 -12.77 4.06 12.38
N GLY A 383 -12.43 4.35 11.12
CA GLY A 383 -11.58 5.48 10.76
C GLY A 383 -11.69 5.83 9.29
N TYR A 384 -10.96 6.85 8.86
CA TYR A 384 -11.09 7.39 7.51
C TYR A 384 -9.76 7.83 6.91
N MET A 385 -9.75 7.85 5.57
CA MET A 385 -8.74 8.46 4.74
C MET A 385 -9.41 9.43 3.78
N LEU A 386 -8.85 10.63 3.63
CA LEU A 386 -9.27 11.63 2.65
C LEU A 386 -8.06 12.01 1.80
N GLY A 387 -8.28 12.17 0.51
CA GLY A 387 -7.24 12.57 -0.42
C GLY A 387 -7.70 13.58 -1.46
N LEU A 388 -6.78 14.46 -1.82
CA LEU A 388 -6.94 15.48 -2.84
C LEU A 388 -5.71 15.47 -3.74
N ARG A 389 -5.94 15.60 -5.04
CA ARG A 389 -4.90 15.84 -6.02
C ARG A 389 -5.35 16.93 -6.98
N LYS A 390 -4.47 17.89 -7.23
CA LYS A 390 -4.69 18.98 -8.17
C LYS A 390 -3.47 19.12 -9.05
N ARG A 391 -3.69 19.19 -10.36
CA ARG A 391 -2.63 19.34 -11.34
C ARG A 391 -2.80 20.57 -12.21
N TRP A 392 -1.69 21.06 -12.72
CA TRP A 392 -1.58 22.18 -13.65
C TRP A 392 -0.60 21.82 -14.75
N ARG A 393 -1.00 22.12 -15.98
CA ARG A 393 -0.11 21.99 -17.14
C ARG A 393 0.67 23.29 -17.30
N ARG A 394 2.01 23.21 -17.40
CA ARG A 394 2.86 24.36 -17.72
C ARG A 394 3.12 24.45 -19.23
N SER A 395 3.32 23.30 -19.87
CA SER A 395 3.44 23.12 -21.31
C SER A 395 2.97 21.72 -21.71
N GLU A 396 3.01 21.34 -22.99
CA GLU A 396 2.66 19.97 -23.41
C GLU A 396 3.55 18.89 -22.78
N GLN A 397 4.74 19.30 -22.32
CA GLN A 397 5.80 18.40 -21.85
C GLN A 397 6.13 18.63 -20.37
N GLU A 398 5.39 19.50 -19.67
CA GLU A 398 5.65 19.85 -18.28
C GLU A 398 4.37 19.95 -17.47
N LEU A 399 4.36 19.26 -16.32
CA LEU A 399 3.20 19.18 -15.43
C LEU A 399 3.63 19.43 -13.98
N VAL A 400 2.79 20.14 -13.23
CA VAL A 400 2.92 20.29 -11.77
C VAL A 400 1.70 19.64 -11.12
N THR A 401 1.92 18.86 -10.09
CA THR A 401 0.85 18.29 -9.25
C THR A 401 1.09 18.64 -7.79
N VAL A 402 0.02 18.98 -7.08
CA VAL A 402 -0.02 19.00 -5.63
C VAL A 402 -0.97 17.89 -5.19
N ARG A 403 -0.54 17.07 -4.24
CA ARG A 403 -1.30 15.96 -3.69
C ARG A 403 -1.23 15.98 -2.17
N GLY A 404 -2.30 15.56 -1.52
CA GLY A 404 -2.30 15.35 -0.09
C GLY A 404 -3.26 14.25 0.33
N GLU A 405 -2.90 13.54 1.39
CA GLU A 405 -3.74 12.54 2.04
C GLU A 405 -3.72 12.75 3.55
N LEU A 406 -4.85 12.50 4.18
CA LEU A 406 -5.04 12.49 5.61
C LEU A 406 -5.67 11.16 5.99
N LEU A 407 -5.01 10.39 6.85
CA LEU A 407 -5.50 9.16 7.46
C LEU A 407 -5.69 9.39 8.95
N ASN A 408 -6.82 8.95 9.50
CA ASN A 408 -7.04 8.86 10.93
C ASN A 408 -7.67 7.51 11.27
N LEU A 409 -6.87 6.62 11.86
CA LEU A 409 -7.27 5.35 12.46
C LEU A 409 -6.92 5.32 13.97
N GLN A 410 -6.76 6.50 14.59
CA GLN A 410 -6.54 6.60 16.02
C GLN A 410 -7.78 6.06 16.75
N ILE A 411 -7.55 5.55 17.95
CA ILE A 411 -8.62 5.18 18.88
C ILE A 411 -9.49 6.41 19.12
N SER A 412 -10.78 6.33 18.79
CA SER A 412 -11.74 7.40 19.01
C SER A 412 -12.03 7.61 20.51
N HIS A 413 -12.51 8.81 20.84
CA HIS A 413 -12.91 9.17 22.21
C HIS A 413 -13.98 8.26 22.82
N ILE A 414 -14.72 7.52 21.99
CA ILE A 414 -15.68 6.47 22.41
C ILE A 414 -15.04 5.45 23.35
N VAL A 415 -13.72 5.24 23.28
CA VAL A 415 -13.00 4.34 24.20
C VAL A 415 -13.25 4.63 25.69
N GLN A 416 -13.63 5.87 26.04
CA GLN A 416 -13.99 6.26 27.41
C GLN A 416 -15.21 5.52 27.96
N VAL A 417 -16.14 5.12 27.09
CA VAL A 417 -17.42 4.50 27.48
C VAL A 417 -17.63 3.13 26.83
N ARG A 418 -16.87 2.81 25.78
CA ARG A 418 -16.95 1.55 25.05
C ARG A 418 -15.57 1.11 24.59
N GLN A 419 -15.10 -0.02 25.12
CA GLN A 419 -13.78 -0.55 24.81
C GLN A 419 -13.56 -0.75 23.29
N GLN A 420 -12.36 -0.43 22.82
CA GLN A 420 -11.90 -0.69 21.46
C GLN A 420 -10.37 -0.81 21.43
N GLY A 421 -9.86 -1.63 20.52
CA GLY A 421 -8.42 -1.77 20.27
C GLY A 421 -7.92 -0.81 19.18
N PRO A 422 -6.59 -0.70 18.99
CA PRO A 422 -6.01 -0.08 17.81
C PRO A 422 -6.46 -0.76 16.53
N PHE A 423 -6.59 0.01 15.45
CA PHE A 423 -6.82 -0.53 14.12
C PHE A 423 -5.67 -1.48 13.73
N TYR A 424 -5.99 -2.60 13.07
CA TYR A 424 -5.13 -3.74 12.70
C TYR A 424 -4.83 -4.77 13.79
N VAL A 425 -5.41 -4.64 14.99
CA VAL A 425 -5.18 -5.57 16.11
C VAL A 425 -6.45 -6.33 16.44
N HIS A 426 -6.31 -7.64 16.68
CA HIS A 426 -7.42 -8.50 17.05
C HIS A 426 -7.06 -9.42 18.22
N GLY A 427 -8.04 -9.72 19.09
CA GLY A 427 -7.83 -10.52 20.30
C GLY A 427 -7.52 -12.00 20.04
N TRP A 428 -8.08 -12.57 18.96
CA TRP A 428 -7.89 -13.97 18.58
C TRP A 428 -6.83 -14.15 17.51
N THR A 429 -6.88 -13.32 16.47
CA THR A 429 -5.90 -13.27 15.39
C THR A 429 -4.72 -12.41 15.82
N ARG A 430 -3.92 -12.91 16.77
CA ARG A 430 -2.85 -12.16 17.44
C ARG A 430 -1.68 -11.76 16.55
N GLN A 431 -1.63 -12.20 15.30
CA GLN A 431 -0.70 -11.66 14.30
C GLN A 431 -1.15 -10.28 13.77
N GLY A 432 -2.42 -9.91 13.93
CA GLY A 432 -2.99 -8.64 13.43
C GLY A 432 -3.09 -8.56 11.91
N HIS A 433 -3.43 -7.41 11.36
CA HIS A 433 -3.56 -7.18 9.91
C HIS A 433 -2.20 -7.04 9.20
N THR A 434 -1.41 -8.12 9.25
CA THR A 434 0.01 -8.15 8.88
C THR A 434 0.34 -9.32 7.97
N HIS A 435 1.47 -9.23 7.29
CA HIS A 435 2.12 -10.34 6.58
C HIS A 435 3.62 -10.25 6.77
N ARG A 436 4.24 -11.33 7.28
CA ARG A 436 5.69 -11.43 7.49
C ARG A 436 6.24 -10.25 8.31
N GLY A 437 5.57 -9.89 9.39
CA GLY A 437 6.00 -8.81 10.29
C GLY A 437 5.74 -7.39 9.78
N GLN A 438 4.92 -7.21 8.73
CA GLN A 438 4.63 -5.88 8.15
C GLN A 438 3.13 -5.69 7.97
N ILE A 439 2.63 -4.48 8.20
CA ILE A 439 1.20 -4.13 8.06
C ILE A 439 0.78 -4.19 6.58
N LEU A 440 -0.31 -4.92 6.29
CA LEU A 440 -0.86 -5.07 4.94
C LEU A 440 -1.52 -3.79 4.40
N GLY A 441 -2.12 -2.98 5.29
CA GLY A 441 -2.70 -1.66 4.98
C GLY A 441 -1.67 -0.53 5.09
N SER A 442 -2.04 0.58 5.74
CA SER A 442 -1.18 1.76 5.89
C SER A 442 -0.23 1.62 7.08
N ALA A 443 1.06 1.93 6.88
CA ALA A 443 2.04 1.98 7.98
C ALA A 443 1.67 2.96 9.10
N ALA A 444 0.97 4.05 8.77
CA ALA A 444 0.52 5.06 9.73
C ALA A 444 -0.81 4.67 10.43
N GLY A 445 -1.41 3.55 10.03
CA GLY A 445 -2.76 3.19 10.45
C GLY A 445 -2.85 2.40 11.76
N TYR A 446 -1.75 1.80 12.23
CA TYR A 446 -1.74 1.01 13.47
C TYR A 446 -2.01 1.88 14.70
N GLY A 447 -3.29 2.02 15.07
CA GLY A 447 -3.75 2.91 16.14
C GLY A 447 -3.41 4.39 15.94
N GLY A 448 -3.07 4.79 14.72
CA GLY A 448 -2.35 6.02 14.42
C GLY A 448 -3.04 6.92 13.39
N ALA A 449 -2.32 7.96 12.97
CA ALA A 449 -2.76 8.89 11.96
C ALA A 449 -1.61 9.27 11.03
N GLY A 450 -1.93 9.54 9.76
CA GLY A 450 -0.98 9.92 8.72
C GLY A 450 -1.42 11.19 8.01
N SER A 451 -0.48 12.04 7.62
CA SER A 451 -0.73 13.18 6.74
C SER A 451 0.42 13.34 5.78
N ILE A 452 0.12 13.64 4.52
CA ILE A 452 1.11 14.00 3.51
C ILE A 452 0.62 15.20 2.72
N LEU A 453 1.54 16.10 2.41
CA LEU A 453 1.39 17.13 1.39
C LEU A 453 2.63 17.09 0.51
N ALA A 454 2.45 16.87 -0.78
CA ALA A 454 3.54 16.77 -1.74
C ALA A 454 3.28 17.59 -3.00
N ALA A 455 4.35 18.11 -3.58
CA ALA A 455 4.36 18.77 -4.88
C ALA A 455 5.32 18.03 -5.82
N ASP A 456 4.81 17.62 -6.97
CA ASP A 456 5.53 16.89 -8.02
C ASP A 456 5.64 17.73 -9.28
N TYR A 457 6.83 17.82 -9.86
CA TYR A 457 7.09 18.48 -11.14
C TYR A 457 7.64 17.47 -12.15
N TYR A 458 6.83 17.12 -13.16
CA TYR A 458 7.22 16.24 -14.26
C TYR A 458 7.69 17.05 -15.46
N TYR A 459 8.79 16.62 -16.06
CA TYR A 459 9.40 17.24 -17.24
C TYR A 459 10.08 16.15 -18.11
N PRO A 460 10.54 16.45 -19.33
CA PRO A 460 11.00 15.41 -20.26
C PRO A 460 12.19 14.57 -19.80
N ARG A 461 12.99 15.10 -18.86
CA ARG A 461 14.16 14.41 -18.32
C ARG A 461 13.91 13.80 -16.94
N GLY A 462 12.68 13.82 -16.41
CA GLY A 462 12.35 13.14 -15.17
C GLY A 462 11.27 13.82 -14.33
N ARG A 463 11.45 13.79 -13.00
CA ARG A 463 10.54 14.37 -12.01
C ARG A 463 11.28 14.92 -10.80
N TRP A 464 10.78 16.00 -10.21
CA TRP A 464 11.13 16.43 -8.85
C TRP A 464 9.92 16.28 -7.92
N SER A 465 10.17 15.94 -6.66
CA SER A 465 9.19 15.87 -5.57
C SER A 465 9.68 16.65 -4.36
N VAL A 466 8.77 17.34 -3.70
CA VAL A 466 8.96 17.79 -2.32
C VAL A 466 7.76 17.34 -1.51
N ALA A 467 7.99 16.65 -0.40
CA ALA A 467 6.93 16.10 0.43
C ALA A 467 7.17 16.40 1.90
N TRP A 468 6.13 16.86 2.58
CA TRP A 468 6.04 16.86 4.03
C TRP A 468 5.12 15.73 4.46
N THR A 469 5.52 14.99 5.50
CA THR A 469 4.64 14.01 6.14
C THR A 469 4.59 14.20 7.65
N ARG A 470 3.47 13.80 8.24
CA ARG A 470 3.27 13.64 9.68
C ARG A 470 2.71 12.25 9.94
N THR A 471 3.31 11.50 10.85
CA THR A 471 2.83 10.18 11.28
C THR A 471 2.74 10.14 12.79
N VAL A 472 1.53 9.98 13.34
CA VAL A 472 1.31 9.63 14.74
C VAL A 472 1.46 8.12 14.84
N ARG A 473 2.51 7.67 15.52
CA ARG A 473 2.79 6.24 15.66
C ARG A 473 2.02 5.62 16.81
N GLN A 474 1.99 6.33 17.95
CA GLN A 474 1.34 5.86 19.16
C GLN A 474 0.85 7.05 19.98
N ASP A 475 -0.23 6.80 20.71
CA ASP A 475 -0.83 7.72 21.66
C ASP A 475 -1.04 6.96 22.98
N ARG A 476 -0.45 7.47 24.07
CA ARG A 476 -0.64 6.93 25.42
C ARG A 476 -1.47 7.84 26.32
N GLU A 477 -2.02 8.94 25.78
CA GLU A 477 -2.86 9.83 26.56
C GLU A 477 -4.04 9.05 27.14
N ARG A 478 -4.23 9.18 28.47
CA ARG A 478 -5.27 8.43 29.17
C ARG A 478 -6.63 9.08 28.91
N PRO A 479 -7.68 8.28 28.65
CA PRO A 479 -9.02 8.81 28.41
C PRO A 479 -9.63 9.55 29.62
N SER A 480 -9.16 9.31 30.85
CA SER A 480 -9.68 9.96 32.05
C SER A 480 -9.01 11.31 32.28
N GLY A 481 -9.74 12.42 32.10
CA GLY A 481 -9.32 13.79 32.41
C GLY A 481 -9.08 14.10 33.90
N VAL A 482 -8.62 13.12 34.68
CA VAL A 482 -8.17 13.26 36.06
C VAL A 482 -6.67 12.96 36.08
N GLY A 483 -5.86 14.00 35.90
CA GLY A 483 -4.40 13.94 35.87
C GLY A 483 -3.78 15.11 35.11
N ASP A 484 -2.48 15.34 35.31
CA ASP A 484 -1.72 16.31 34.50
C ASP A 484 -1.70 15.85 33.02
N ILE A 485 -1.87 16.80 32.10
CA ILE A 485 -1.72 16.55 30.66
C ILE A 485 -0.31 16.01 30.40
N ASP A 486 -0.22 14.79 29.86
CA ASP A 486 1.06 14.22 29.47
C ASP A 486 1.60 14.92 28.22
N ARG A 487 2.45 15.92 28.44
CA ARG A 487 3.08 16.70 27.37
C ARG A 487 3.96 15.87 26.42
N ARG A 488 4.22 14.60 26.75
CA ARG A 488 4.97 13.64 25.92
C ARG A 488 4.13 12.40 25.57
N GLY A 489 2.80 12.53 25.61
CA GLY A 489 1.85 11.44 25.37
C GLY A 489 1.75 10.95 23.92
N LEU A 490 2.38 11.65 22.97
CA LEU A 490 2.32 11.35 21.53
C LEU A 490 3.73 11.09 20.96
N ASP A 491 3.94 9.91 20.34
CA ASP A 491 5.08 9.60 19.46
C ASP A 491 4.73 10.03 18.04
N VAL A 492 5.35 11.12 17.56
CA VAL A 492 5.00 11.76 16.29
C VAL A 492 6.23 11.99 15.45
N LEU A 493 6.20 11.44 14.23
CA LEU A 493 7.17 11.73 13.20
C LEU A 493 6.71 12.91 12.35
N HIS A 494 7.60 13.87 12.14
CA HIS A 494 7.51 14.81 11.03
C HIS A 494 8.66 14.56 10.08
N SER A 495 8.39 14.54 8.78
CA SER A 495 9.44 14.44 7.78
C SER A 495 9.28 15.46 6.67
N LEU A 496 10.41 15.90 6.14
CA LEU A 496 10.50 16.74 4.95
C LEU A 496 11.52 16.11 4.01
N GLY A 497 11.06 15.74 2.82
CA GLY A 497 11.85 15.04 1.81
C GLY A 497 11.86 15.77 0.48
N ILE A 498 12.98 15.63 -0.23
CA ILE A 498 13.13 16.00 -1.63
C ILE A 498 13.57 14.74 -2.38
N GLU A 499 12.90 14.46 -3.49
CA GLU A 499 13.24 13.34 -4.37
C GLU A 499 13.33 13.83 -5.80
N SER A 500 14.22 13.22 -6.58
CA SER A 500 14.29 13.44 -8.01
C SER A 500 14.53 12.15 -8.76
N LEU A 501 13.78 12.01 -9.85
CA LEU A 501 14.01 11.04 -10.90
C LEU A 501 14.63 11.77 -12.09
N PHE A 502 15.72 11.24 -12.62
CA PHE A 502 16.39 11.75 -13.81
C PHE A 502 16.61 10.65 -14.82
N PHE A 503 16.43 10.97 -16.10
CA PHE A 503 16.73 10.08 -17.21
C PHE A 503 18.12 10.39 -17.77
N LEU A 504 19.00 9.40 -17.72
CA LEU A 504 20.36 9.50 -18.25
C LEU A 504 20.64 8.35 -19.21
N GLY A 505 20.58 8.65 -20.52
CA GLY A 505 20.65 7.63 -21.56
C GLY A 505 19.56 6.58 -21.37
N ARG A 506 19.97 5.32 -21.19
CA ARG A 506 19.05 4.20 -20.94
C ARG A 506 18.59 4.08 -19.47
N PHE A 507 19.20 4.82 -18.54
CA PHE A 507 18.99 4.64 -17.11
C PHE A 507 17.93 5.60 -16.55
N ASP A 508 17.11 5.09 -15.63
CA ASP A 508 16.29 5.89 -14.70
C ASP A 508 17.02 5.94 -13.36
N ILE A 509 17.40 7.13 -12.91
CA ILE A 509 18.12 7.34 -11.64
C ILE A 509 17.21 8.12 -10.70
N THR A 510 16.85 7.51 -9.58
CA THR A 510 16.10 8.17 -8.50
C THR A 510 17.03 8.46 -7.33
N ALA A 511 17.03 9.69 -6.84
CA ALA A 511 17.77 10.08 -5.63
C ALA A 511 16.85 10.87 -4.70
N GLY A 512 16.82 10.51 -3.43
CA GLY A 512 15.98 11.15 -2.41
C GLY A 512 16.71 11.36 -1.10
N LEU A 513 16.39 12.46 -0.42
CA LEU A 513 16.89 12.80 0.90
C LEU A 513 15.72 13.30 1.76
N THR A 514 15.54 12.69 2.93
CA THR A 514 14.46 13.02 3.86
C THR A 514 15.01 13.21 5.26
N GLY A 515 14.79 14.39 5.84
CA GLY A 515 15.00 14.64 7.26
C GLY A 515 13.75 14.24 8.03
N VAL A 516 13.91 13.41 9.07
CA VAL A 516 12.82 12.90 9.90
C VAL A 516 13.10 13.27 11.34
N TYR A 517 12.17 13.97 11.98
CA TYR A 517 12.22 14.29 13.40
C TYR A 517 11.10 13.53 14.12
N ASN A 518 11.47 12.65 15.04
CA ASN A 518 10.56 11.94 15.91
C ASN A 518 10.48 12.67 17.25
N PHE A 519 9.31 13.22 17.57
CA PHE A 519 9.01 13.79 18.87
C PHE A 519 8.56 12.69 19.84
N ASN A 520 9.15 12.66 21.04
CA ASN A 520 8.85 11.68 22.08
C ASN A 520 8.91 10.23 21.56
N ARG A 521 10.02 9.86 20.91
CA ARG A 521 10.16 8.50 20.37
C ARG A 521 10.00 7.46 21.48
N ASN A 522 9.08 6.51 21.32
CA ASN A 522 8.68 5.55 22.37
C ASN A 522 8.34 6.24 23.70
N PHE A 523 7.77 7.45 23.63
CA PHE A 523 7.48 8.34 24.75
C PHE A 523 8.69 8.76 25.61
N GLY A 524 9.89 8.62 25.05
CA GLY A 524 11.17 9.00 25.65
C GLY A 524 11.64 10.36 25.16
N SER A 525 12.85 10.39 24.59
CA SER A 525 13.45 11.59 24.01
C SER A 525 13.13 11.74 22.53
N ASP A 526 13.25 12.96 22.04
CA ASP A 526 13.23 13.22 20.61
C ASP A 526 14.42 12.56 19.90
N ALA A 527 14.22 12.18 18.64
CA ALA A 527 15.25 11.58 17.82
C ALA A 527 15.18 12.09 16.38
N PHE A 528 16.34 12.42 15.82
CA PHE A 528 16.45 12.74 14.40
C PHE A 528 16.94 11.53 13.61
N ASN A 529 16.36 11.31 12.42
CA ASN A 529 16.81 10.34 11.44
C ASN A 529 16.95 10.99 10.07
N LEU A 530 18.12 10.82 9.45
CA LEU A 530 18.32 11.05 8.04
C LEU A 530 18.02 9.77 7.26
N ASN A 531 17.09 9.86 6.31
CA ASN A 531 16.83 8.84 5.32
C ASN A 531 17.35 9.29 3.94
N SER A 532 18.05 8.41 3.22
CA SER A 532 18.43 8.65 1.83
C SER A 532 18.13 7.45 0.96
N VAL A 533 17.66 7.70 -0.26
CA VAL A 533 17.35 6.67 -1.25
C VAL A 533 18.16 6.96 -2.51
N LEU A 534 18.80 5.94 -3.07
CA LEU A 534 19.37 5.97 -4.42
C LEU A 534 18.90 4.73 -5.16
N SER A 535 18.30 4.90 -6.32
CA SER A 535 17.92 3.79 -7.18
C SER A 535 18.36 4.02 -8.61
N VAL A 536 18.83 2.95 -9.24
CA VAL A 536 19.20 2.94 -10.66
C VAL A 536 18.47 1.79 -11.32
N ARG A 537 17.63 2.11 -12.30
CA ARG A 537 16.96 1.12 -13.16
C ARG A 537 17.57 1.19 -14.56
N GLY A 538 18.09 0.07 -15.03
CA GLY A 538 18.81 -0.03 -16.30
C GLY A 538 17.89 -0.24 -17.50
N GLY A 539 18.05 0.54 -18.55
CA GLY A 539 17.41 0.26 -19.85
C GLY A 539 18.17 -0.83 -20.61
N ILE A 540 17.42 -1.59 -21.40
CA ILE A 540 17.94 -2.60 -22.33
C ILE A 540 17.95 -1.98 -23.71
#